data_AF-A0A958TIK2-F1
#
_entry.id   AF-A0A958TIK2-F1
#
_cell.length_a   1.000
_cell.length_b   1.000
_cell.length_c   1.000
_cell.angle_alpha   90.00
_cell.angle_beta   90.00
_cell.angle_gamma   90.00
#
_symmetry.space_group_name_H-M   'P 1'
#
loop_
_entity.id
_entity.type
_entity.pdbx_description
1 polymer ?
#
loop_
_entity_poly.entity_id
_entity_poly.type
_entity_poly.pdbx_seq_one_letter_code
_entity_poly.pdbx_strand_id
1 'polypeptide(L)'
;GFKKFQVVVALPNGAESEVEQLKKEIHSYEELKYWQFVYGSENAISQLYNSLKHKNTLTADFATTQVFIVDKDLNQRGRLDDRTDDEKATKKPVHDLVSYNALEIAEIKDKLCADDLRVLFQEYREKRKGNFDSSTRRANNLKAKNNE
;
A
#
# COMPACT_ATOMS: atom_id res chain seq x y z
N GLY A 1 -14.91 -11.61 5.84
CA GLY A 1 -14.23 -10.32 6.05
C GLY A 1 -12.78 -10.54 6.47
N PHE A 2 -11.86 -9.72 5.97
CA PHE A 2 -10.44 -9.79 6.30
C PHE A 2 -10.18 -9.19 7.69
N LYS A 3 -10.40 -9.98 8.75
CA LYS A 3 -10.26 -9.56 10.17
C LYS A 3 -8.84 -9.12 10.60
N LYS A 4 -7.84 -9.19 9.72
CA LYS A 4 -6.42 -8.94 10.04
C LYS A 4 -5.82 -7.77 9.25
N PHE A 5 -6.63 -6.99 8.54
CA PHE A 5 -6.14 -5.77 7.91
C PHE A 5 -5.86 -4.73 8.99
N GLN A 6 -4.73 -4.04 8.88
CA GLN A 6 -4.30 -3.03 9.83
C GLN A 6 -3.67 -1.88 9.05
N VAL A 7 -4.02 -0.65 9.43
CA VAL A 7 -3.37 0.57 8.97
C VAL A 7 -2.51 1.05 10.13
N VAL A 8 -1.19 1.10 9.92
CA VAL A 8 -0.25 1.52 10.95
C VAL A 8 0.26 2.92 10.62
N VAL A 9 0.12 3.84 11.56
CA VAL A 9 0.64 5.20 11.47
C VAL A 9 1.73 5.34 12.51
N ALA A 10 2.97 5.55 12.05
CA ALA A 10 4.11 5.81 12.91
C ALA A 10 4.29 7.32 13.11
N LEU A 11 4.39 7.76 14.37
CA LEU A 11 4.44 9.18 14.74
C LEU A 11 5.55 9.43 15.76
N PRO A 12 6.12 10.64 15.81
CA PRO A 12 7.11 10.99 16.81
C PRO A 12 6.49 11.04 18.22
N ASN A 13 7.31 10.73 19.22
CA ASN A 13 6.94 10.88 20.63
C ASN A 13 6.52 12.32 20.92
N GLY A 14 5.35 12.50 21.53
CA GLY A 14 4.77 13.83 21.81
C GLY A 14 3.55 14.19 20.94
N ALA A 15 3.35 13.50 19.82
CA ALA A 15 2.17 13.68 18.96
C ALA A 15 0.88 13.02 19.53
N GLU A 16 0.92 12.48 20.74
CA GLU A 16 -0.20 11.76 21.35
C GLU A 16 -1.46 12.62 21.49
N SER A 17 -1.28 13.88 21.91
CA SER A 17 -2.38 14.84 22.09
C SER A 17 -3.07 15.17 20.76
N GLU A 18 -2.30 15.33 19.68
CA GLU A 18 -2.82 15.60 18.34
C GLU A 18 -3.58 14.39 17.78
N VAL A 19 -3.05 13.18 18.01
CA VAL A 19 -3.73 11.95 17.63
C VAL A 19 -5.03 11.77 18.39
N GLU A 20 -5.10 12.17 19.66
CA GLU A 20 -6.34 12.08 20.43
C GLU A 20 -7.42 13.04 19.88
N GLN A 21 -7.03 14.24 19.46
CA GLN A 21 -7.91 15.18 18.78
C GLN A 21 -8.38 14.62 17.44
N LEU A 22 -7.45 14.14 16.61
CA LEU A 22 -7.75 13.52 15.32
C LEU A 22 -8.70 12.32 15.48
N LYS A 23 -8.46 11.47 16.49
CA LYS A 23 -9.35 10.35 16.81
C LYS A 23 -10.74 10.84 17.14
N LYS A 24 -10.90 11.89 17.97
CA LYS A 24 -12.22 12.45 18.31
C LYS A 24 -12.95 12.98 17.07
N GLU A 25 -12.24 13.64 16.16
CA GLU A 25 -12.80 14.12 14.91
C GLU A 25 -13.25 12.97 14.00
N ILE A 26 -12.40 11.96 13.78
CA ILE A 26 -12.71 10.86 12.88
C ILE A 26 -13.75 9.88 13.48
N HIS A 27 -13.77 9.70 14.80
CA HIS A 27 -14.73 8.81 15.47
C HIS A 27 -16.18 9.28 15.32
N SER A 28 -16.38 10.55 14.98
CA SER A 28 -17.71 11.08 14.63
C SER A 28 -18.25 10.50 13.31
N TYR A 29 -17.38 10.02 12.43
CA TYR A 29 -17.73 9.50 11.11
C TYR A 29 -17.69 7.97 11.05
N GLU A 30 -16.60 7.32 11.50
CA GLU A 30 -16.46 5.86 11.49
C GLU A 30 -15.59 5.31 12.64
N GLU A 31 -15.84 4.05 13.03
CA GLU A 31 -14.95 3.34 13.95
C GLU A 31 -13.59 3.07 13.29
N LEU A 32 -12.53 3.66 13.85
CA LEU A 32 -11.12 3.46 13.49
C LEU A 32 -10.57 2.06 13.83
N LYS A 33 -11.40 1.01 13.71
CA LYS A 33 -11.11 -0.34 14.20
C LYS A 33 -9.84 -0.98 13.64
N TYR A 34 -9.42 -0.56 12.44
CA TYR A 34 -8.24 -1.10 11.77
C TYR A 34 -7.00 -0.20 11.91
N TRP A 35 -7.14 1.01 12.47
CA TRP A 35 -6.04 1.95 12.63
C TRP A 35 -5.27 1.67 13.91
N GLN A 36 -3.95 1.65 13.79
CA GLN A 36 -3.01 1.46 14.87
C GLN A 36 -2.02 2.62 14.83
N PHE A 37 -1.91 3.35 15.94
CA PHE A 37 -0.99 4.47 16.06
C PHE A 37 0.19 4.01 16.91
N VAL A 38 1.40 4.15 16.39
CA VAL A 38 2.64 3.74 17.05
C VAL A 38 3.50 4.98 17.21
N TYR A 39 4.03 5.17 18.42
CA TYR A 39 4.88 6.30 18.75
C TYR A 39 6.34 5.84 18.86
N GLY A 40 7.27 6.63 18.33
CA GLY A 40 8.69 6.35 18.38
C GLY A 40 9.55 7.61 18.39
N SER A 41 10.83 7.45 18.73
CA SER A 41 11.81 8.53 18.55
C SER A 41 12.02 8.84 17.06
N GLU A 42 12.40 10.06 16.73
CA GLU A 42 12.75 10.49 15.37
C GLU A 42 13.77 9.56 14.68
N ASN A 43 14.76 9.09 15.43
CA ASN A 43 15.75 8.14 14.93
C ASN A 43 15.10 6.79 14.54
N ALA A 44 14.17 6.28 15.36
CA ALA A 44 13.46 5.04 15.07
C ALA A 44 12.55 5.18 13.82
N ILE A 45 11.91 6.34 13.63
CA ILE A 45 11.08 6.61 12.44
C ILE A 45 11.96 6.66 11.19
N SER A 46 13.11 7.32 11.29
CA SER A 46 14.07 7.38 10.20
C SER A 46 14.62 6.00 9.85
N GLN A 47 14.94 5.16 10.85
CA GLN A 47 15.35 3.77 10.63
C GLN A 47 14.24 2.94 9.97
N LEU A 48 13.00 3.08 10.42
CA LEU A 48 11.84 2.40 9.83
C LEU A 48 11.67 2.82 8.36
N TYR A 49 11.71 4.12 8.07
CA TYR A 49 11.57 4.64 6.72
C TYR A 49 12.69 4.17 5.80
N ASN A 50 13.93 4.16 6.30
CA ASN A 50 15.09 3.68 5.57
C ASN A 50 15.08 2.16 5.32
N SER A 51 14.37 1.39 6.14
CA SER A 51 14.16 -0.05 5.89
C SER A 51 13.22 -0.33 4.71
N LEU A 52 12.38 0.65 4.36
CA LEU A 52 11.47 0.57 3.22
C LEU A 52 12.15 1.10 1.96
N LYS A 53 11.82 0.51 0.81
CA LYS A 53 12.17 1.07 -0.49
C LYS A 53 11.33 2.32 -0.72
N HIS A 54 11.97 3.47 -0.65
CA HIS A 54 11.36 4.77 -0.86
C HIS A 54 12.04 5.50 -2.02
N LYS A 55 11.29 6.36 -2.71
CA LYS A 55 11.80 7.27 -3.74
C LYS A 55 11.89 8.71 -3.27
N ASN A 56 11.09 9.06 -2.27
CA ASN A 56 10.98 10.40 -1.71
C ASN A 56 11.72 10.45 -0.38
N THR A 57 12.19 11.63 0.01
CA THR A 57 12.77 11.84 1.35
C THR A 57 11.69 12.27 2.33
N LEU A 58 11.90 11.96 3.61
CA LEU A 58 11.12 12.55 4.70
C LEU A 58 11.28 14.07 4.70
N THR A 59 10.23 14.79 5.09
CA THR A 59 10.33 16.24 5.37
C THR A 59 11.10 16.48 6.67
N ALA A 60 11.43 17.75 6.95
CA ALA A 60 12.12 18.15 8.19
C ALA A 60 11.38 17.71 9.46
N ASP A 61 10.05 17.56 9.37
CA ASP A 61 9.18 17.13 10.47
C ASP A 61 8.98 15.61 10.53
N PHE A 62 9.82 14.84 9.81
CA PHE A 62 9.70 13.37 9.69
C PHE A 62 8.35 12.90 9.13
N ALA A 63 7.70 13.73 8.31
CA ALA A 63 6.43 13.42 7.69
C ALA A 63 6.61 12.94 6.24
N THR A 64 5.67 12.12 5.78
CA THR A 64 5.56 11.74 4.38
C THR A 64 4.09 11.58 4.00
N THR A 65 3.74 11.97 2.78
CA THR A 65 2.41 11.71 2.21
C THR A 65 2.34 10.34 1.54
N GLN A 66 3.45 9.57 1.58
CA GLN A 66 3.58 8.30 0.90
C GLN A 66 3.05 7.16 1.76
N VAL A 67 2.20 6.32 1.18
CA VAL A 67 1.65 5.10 1.77
C VAL A 67 2.36 3.90 1.19
N PHE A 68 2.64 2.92 2.05
CA PHE A 68 3.32 1.68 1.69
C PHE A 68 2.43 0.48 2.02
N ILE A 69 2.49 -0.54 1.18
CA ILE A 69 1.84 -1.83 1.46
C ILE A 69 2.91 -2.80 1.94
N VAL A 70 2.69 -3.40 3.10
CA VAL A 70 3.53 -4.47 3.63
C VAL A 70 2.69 -5.75 3.73
N ASP A 71 3.23 -6.84 3.19
CA ASP A 71 2.58 -8.14 3.26
C ASP A 71 2.83 -8.83 4.63
N LYS A 72 2.24 -10.00 4.85
CA LYS A 72 2.40 -10.77 6.10
C LYS A 72 3.78 -11.37 6.28
N ASP A 73 4.54 -11.47 5.20
CA ASP A 73 5.90 -12.01 5.17
C ASP A 73 6.93 -10.87 5.33
N LEU A 74 6.46 -9.66 5.74
CA LEU A 74 7.24 -8.43 5.94
C LEU A 74 7.88 -7.87 4.67
N ASN A 75 7.40 -8.27 3.49
CA ASN A 75 7.88 -7.71 2.23
C ASN A 75 7.03 -6.50 1.82
N GLN A 76 7.72 -5.45 1.38
CA GLN A 76 7.06 -4.32 0.74
C GLN A 76 6.49 -4.75 -0.62
N ARG A 77 5.20 -4.48 -0.81
CA ARG A 77 4.50 -4.69 -2.08
C ARG A 77 4.41 -3.36 -2.81
N GLY A 78 4.52 -3.46 -4.12
CA GLY A 78 4.42 -2.35 -5.05
C GLY A 78 4.29 -2.89 -6.47
N ARG A 79 4.11 -2.01 -7.42
CA ARG A 79 4.06 -2.35 -8.84
C ARG A 79 5.47 -2.40 -9.39
N LEU A 80 5.81 -3.48 -10.07
CA LEU A 80 7.06 -3.58 -10.81
C LEU A 80 7.00 -2.83 -12.16
N ASP A 81 5.79 -2.60 -12.67
CA ASP A 81 5.51 -1.90 -13.91
C ASP A 81 4.22 -1.09 -13.74
N ASP A 82 4.35 0.21 -13.46
CA ASP A 82 3.22 1.15 -13.34
C ASP A 82 2.97 1.95 -14.64
N ARG A 83 3.50 1.48 -15.78
CA ARG A 83 3.24 2.15 -17.06
C ARG A 83 1.76 2.14 -17.40
N THR A 84 1.23 3.30 -17.77
CA THR A 84 -0.08 3.39 -18.39
C THR A 84 -0.08 2.73 -19.77
N ASP A 85 -1.24 2.43 -20.31
CA ASP A 85 -1.33 1.76 -21.62
C ASP A 85 -0.75 2.62 -22.76
N ASP A 86 -0.82 3.95 -22.64
CA ASP A 86 -0.16 4.91 -23.54
C ASP A 86 1.38 4.84 -23.43
N GLU A 87 1.90 4.64 -22.22
CA GLU A 87 3.34 4.50 -21.98
C GLU A 87 3.90 3.16 -22.48
N LYS A 88 3.09 2.11 -22.44
CA LYS A 88 3.41 0.82 -23.08
C LYS A 88 3.41 0.96 -24.60
N ALA A 89 2.44 1.67 -25.17
CA ALA A 89 2.37 1.93 -26.61
C ALA A 89 3.58 2.74 -27.10
N THR A 90 4.03 3.71 -26.31
CA THR A 90 5.21 4.54 -26.60
C THR A 90 6.54 3.90 -26.19
N LYS A 91 6.54 2.65 -25.73
CA LYS A 91 7.72 1.88 -25.29
C LYS A 91 8.59 2.64 -24.27
N LYS A 92 7.97 3.40 -23.37
CA LYS A 92 8.71 4.08 -22.29
C LYS A 92 9.38 3.06 -21.36
N PRO A 93 10.50 3.46 -20.72
CA PRO A 93 11.17 2.62 -19.74
C PRO A 93 10.20 2.24 -18.62
N VAL A 94 10.34 1.00 -18.13
CA VAL A 94 9.55 0.49 -17.01
C VAL A 94 9.88 1.32 -15.78
N HIS A 95 8.85 1.82 -15.11
CA HIS A 95 8.98 2.44 -13.80
C HIS A 95 8.17 1.64 -12.78
N ASP A 96 8.77 1.49 -11.61
CA ASP A 96 8.18 0.82 -10.47
C ASP A 96 7.43 1.81 -9.58
N LEU A 97 6.31 1.38 -8.99
CA LEU A 97 5.57 2.15 -8.00
C LEU A 97 5.68 1.43 -6.65
N VAL A 98 6.59 1.91 -5.81
CA VAL A 98 6.88 1.34 -4.50
C VAL A 98 6.06 1.98 -3.37
N SER A 99 5.52 3.19 -3.62
CA SER A 99 4.73 3.97 -2.68
C SER A 99 3.60 4.71 -3.41
N TYR A 100 2.54 5.05 -2.67
CA TYR A 100 1.34 5.70 -3.20
C TYR A 100 1.14 7.05 -2.52
N ASN A 101 0.80 8.09 -3.27
CA ASN A 101 0.57 9.41 -2.71
C ASN A 101 -0.83 9.49 -2.06
N ALA A 102 -0.89 9.70 -0.75
CA ALA A 102 -2.13 9.88 0.01
C ALA A 102 -2.92 11.13 -0.38
N LEU A 103 -2.27 12.13 -1.01
CA LEU A 103 -2.94 13.35 -1.47
C LEU A 103 -3.73 13.12 -2.78
N GLU A 104 -3.35 12.13 -3.57
CA GLU A 104 -4.01 11.83 -4.84
C GLU A 104 -5.11 10.78 -4.66
N ILE A 105 -6.36 11.25 -4.62
CA ILE A 105 -7.53 10.38 -4.44
C ILE A 105 -7.59 9.29 -5.52
N ALA A 106 -7.26 9.62 -6.77
CA ALA A 106 -7.25 8.64 -7.86
C ALA A 106 -6.20 7.55 -7.63
N GLU A 107 -5.01 7.90 -7.14
CA GLU A 107 -3.96 6.93 -6.84
C GLU A 107 -4.35 6.00 -5.68
N ILE A 108 -4.92 6.55 -4.61
CA ILE A 108 -5.39 5.74 -3.48
C ILE A 108 -6.58 4.86 -3.86
N LYS A 109 -7.55 5.39 -4.61
CA LYS A 109 -8.76 4.67 -4.96
C LYS A 109 -8.49 3.60 -6.01
N ASP A 110 -7.86 3.97 -7.12
CA ASP A 110 -7.77 3.11 -8.30
C ASP A 110 -6.54 2.21 -8.24
N LYS A 111 -5.36 2.74 -7.91
CA LYS A 111 -4.14 1.91 -7.81
C LYS A 111 -4.11 1.11 -6.50
N LEU A 112 -4.13 1.79 -5.36
CA LEU A 112 -3.95 1.13 -4.06
C LEU A 112 -5.15 0.24 -3.69
N CYS A 113 -6.35 0.82 -3.58
CA CYS A 113 -7.52 0.11 -3.04
C CYS A 113 -8.14 -0.86 -4.04
N ALA A 114 -8.36 -0.45 -5.28
CA ALA A 114 -9.10 -1.25 -6.27
C ALA A 114 -8.25 -2.36 -6.89
N ASP A 115 -6.97 -2.09 -7.17
CA ASP A 115 -6.06 -3.04 -7.80
C ASP A 115 -5.19 -3.77 -6.78
N ASP A 116 -4.25 -3.06 -6.14
CA ASP A 116 -3.14 -3.71 -5.43
C ASP A 116 -3.60 -4.41 -4.14
N LEU A 117 -4.44 -3.78 -3.33
CA LEU A 117 -5.04 -4.41 -2.15
C LEU A 117 -5.98 -5.57 -2.54
N ARG A 118 -6.75 -5.42 -3.63
CA ARG A 118 -7.65 -6.47 -4.11
C ARG A 118 -6.88 -7.71 -4.56
N VAL A 119 -5.80 -7.54 -5.32
CA VAL A 119 -4.91 -8.63 -5.75
C VAL A 119 -4.30 -9.31 -4.54
N LEU A 120 -3.75 -8.54 -3.60
CA LEU A 120 -3.15 -9.08 -2.38
C LEU A 120 -4.17 -9.89 -1.55
N PHE A 121 -5.40 -9.38 -1.42
CA PHE A 121 -6.47 -10.09 -0.72
C PHE A 121 -6.90 -11.37 -1.43
N GLN A 122 -6.93 -11.36 -2.76
CA GLN A 122 -7.23 -12.55 -3.55
C GLN A 122 -6.13 -13.60 -3.40
N GLU A 123 -4.85 -13.22 -3.46
CA GLU A 123 -3.71 -14.12 -3.21
C GLU A 123 -3.82 -14.79 -1.83
N TYR A 124 -4.13 -14.03 -0.78
CA TYR A 124 -4.34 -14.60 0.55
C TYR A 124 -5.55 -15.51 0.65
N ARG A 125 -6.59 -15.28 -0.16
CA ARG A 125 -7.77 -16.15 -0.19
C ARG A 125 -7.45 -17.47 -0.90
N GLU A 126 -6.67 -17.43 -1.96
CA GLU A 126 -6.23 -18.61 -2.72
C GLU A 126 -5.23 -19.46 -1.93
N LYS A 127 -4.22 -18.83 -1.29
CA LYS A 127 -3.30 -19.52 -0.38
C LYS A 127 -4.04 -20.27 0.74
N ARG A 128 -5.13 -19.71 1.28
CA ARG A 128 -5.95 -20.39 2.31
C ARG A 128 -6.84 -21.51 1.79
N LYS A 129 -7.22 -21.46 0.50
CA LYS A 129 -8.04 -22.50 -0.14
C LYS A 129 -7.21 -23.69 -0.63
N GLY A 130 -5.88 -23.65 -0.50
CA GLY A 130 -4.99 -24.77 -0.82
C GLY A 130 -4.71 -25.00 -2.31
N ASN A 131 -5.23 -24.15 -3.20
CA ASN A 131 -5.03 -24.27 -4.64
C ASN A 131 -3.98 -23.24 -5.09
N PHE A 132 -2.71 -23.52 -4.82
CA PHE A 132 -1.60 -22.66 -5.20
C PHE A 132 -0.99 -23.16 -6.52
N ASP A 133 -1.45 -22.61 -7.63
CA ASP A 133 -0.74 -22.70 -8.90
C ASP A 133 -0.61 -21.29 -9.49
N SER A 134 0.57 -20.70 -9.31
CA SER A 134 0.92 -19.37 -9.81
C SER A 134 1.11 -19.34 -11.33
N SER A 135 1.22 -20.52 -11.98
CA SER A 135 1.50 -20.63 -13.41
C SER A 135 0.26 -20.50 -14.29
N THR A 136 -0.91 -20.92 -13.80
CA THR A 136 -2.14 -20.99 -14.61
C THR A 136 -2.82 -19.63 -14.82
N ARG A 137 -2.60 -18.64 -13.93
CA ARG A 137 -3.28 -17.33 -14.05
C ARG A 137 -2.72 -16.43 -15.16
N ARG A 138 -1.41 -16.52 -15.45
CA ARG A 138 -0.79 -15.76 -16.55
C ARG A 138 -1.22 -16.31 -17.92
N ALA A 139 -1.42 -17.62 -18.03
CA ALA A 139 -1.85 -18.28 -19.28
C ALA A 139 -3.30 -17.95 -19.67
N ASN A 140 -4.21 -17.79 -18.70
CA ASN A 140 -5.62 -17.52 -19.01
C ASN A 140 -5.87 -16.09 -19.51
N ASN A 141 -5.10 -15.10 -19.03
CA ASN A 141 -5.17 -13.73 -19.57
C ASN A 141 -4.54 -13.60 -20.98
N LEU A 142 -3.68 -14.53 -21.39
CA LEU A 142 -3.12 -14.57 -22.74
C LEU A 142 -4.05 -15.26 -23.75
N LYS A 143 -4.86 -16.25 -23.32
CA LYS A 143 -5.80 -16.96 -24.20
C LYS A 143 -7.07 -16.16 -24.52
N ALA A 144 -7.49 -15.25 -23.64
CA ALA A 144 -8.69 -14.43 -23.88
C ALA A 144 -8.53 -13.37 -24.99
N LYS A 145 -7.29 -13.11 -25.47
CA LYS A 145 -7.02 -12.14 -26.54
C LYS A 145 -6.96 -12.73 -27.96
N ASN A 146 -7.12 -14.05 -28.13
CA ASN A 146 -6.95 -14.70 -29.43
C ASN A 146 -8.26 -15.16 -30.09
N ASN A 147 -9.42 -14.77 -29.57
CA ASN A 147 -10.72 -15.02 -30.19
C ASN A 147 -11.43 -13.70 -30.50
N GLU A 148 -10.90 -12.95 -31.47
CA GLU A 148 -11.61 -12.05 -32.37
C GLU A 148 -10.77 -11.80 -33.62
#